data_AF-A0A6A0A6Z8-F1
#
_entry.id   AF-A0A6A0A6Z8-F1
#
_cell.length_a   1.000
_cell.length_b   1.000
_cell.length_c   1.000
_cell.angle_alpha   90.00
_cell.angle_beta   90.00
_cell.angle_gamma   90.00
#
_symmetry.space_group_name_H-M   'P 1'
#
loop_
_entity.id
_entity.type
_entity.pdbx_description
1 polymer ?
#
loop_
_entity_poly.entity_id
_entity_poly.type
_entity_poly.pdbx_seq_one_letter_code
_entity_poly.pdbx_strand_id
1 'polypeptide(L)'
;MDCSVATSDDPPVVLGQMPVAWVEAMGPKVLRPGRLLKFVVQEPCGADLKYVGPGNQRRGRADAFSKILFQYLARTKPTSIEELIAAAPQP
;
A
#
# COMPACT_ATOMS: atom_id res chain seq x y z
N MET A 1 3.42 16.65 13.18
CA MET A 1 3.17 15.24 12.82
C MET A 1 4.14 14.44 13.67
N ASP A 2 3.66 13.44 14.40
CA ASP A 2 4.43 12.57 15.31
C ASP A 2 5.27 11.52 14.56
N CYS A 3 5.28 11.58 13.22
CA CYS A 3 5.99 10.70 12.30
C CYS A 3 5.58 9.22 12.39
N SER A 4 4.43 8.92 13.00
CA SER A 4 3.92 7.55 13.06
C SER A 4 3.39 7.10 11.69
N VAL A 5 3.65 5.84 11.35
CA VAL A 5 3.03 5.15 10.22
C VAL A 5 2.01 4.19 10.79
N ALA A 6 0.73 4.43 10.52
CA ALA A 6 -0.37 3.65 11.06
C ALA A 6 -1.35 3.20 9.96
N THR A 7 -2.11 2.14 10.25
CA THR A 7 -3.27 1.75 9.45
C THR A 7 -4.40 2.78 9.59
N SER A 8 -5.39 2.72 8.70
CA SER A 8 -6.57 3.60 8.76
C SER A 8 -7.73 2.99 9.56
N ASP A 9 -7.46 1.98 10.40
CA ASP A 9 -8.46 1.30 11.22
C ASP A 9 -8.89 2.19 12.41
N ASP A 10 -9.97 1.79 13.09
CA ASP A 10 -10.42 2.41 14.34
C ASP A 10 -10.48 1.34 15.45
N PRO A 11 -9.56 1.35 16.43
CA PRO A 11 -8.45 2.30 16.57
C PRO A 11 -7.30 2.04 15.56
N PRO A 12 -6.49 3.05 15.20
CA PRO A 12 -5.37 2.88 14.27
C PRO A 12 -4.29 1.95 14.82
N VAL A 13 -3.74 1.07 13.99
CA VAL A 13 -2.61 0.20 14.35
C VAL A 13 -1.31 0.86 13.90
N VAL A 14 -0.43 1.20 14.83
CA VAL A 14 0.89 1.78 14.54
C VAL A 14 1.84 0.68 14.07
N LEU A 15 2.36 0.82 12.85
CA LEU A 15 3.31 -0.11 12.24
C LEU A 15 4.77 0.30 12.47
N GLY A 16 5.01 1.59 12.76
CA GLY A 16 6.34 2.12 13.03
C GLY A 16 6.41 3.64 13.01
N GLN A 17 7.63 4.16 12.93
CA GLN A 17 7.90 5.59 12.83
C GLN A 17 8.84 5.88 11.66
N MET A 18 8.60 7.00 10.97
CA MET A 18 9.46 7.50 9.91
C MET A 18 10.71 8.15 10.53
N PRO A 19 11.92 7.95 9.96
CA PRO A 19 13.12 8.63 10.43
C PRO A 19 12.97 10.15 10.36
N VAL A 20 13.29 10.85 11.45
CA VAL A 20 13.11 12.31 11.58
C VAL A 20 13.85 13.06 10.48
N ALA A 21 15.11 12.72 10.22
CA ALA A 21 15.92 13.35 9.16
C ALA A 21 15.28 13.22 7.77
N TRP A 22 14.59 12.10 7.50
CA TRP A 22 13.88 11.91 6.23
C TRP A 22 12.63 12.78 6.14
N VAL A 23 11.89 12.91 7.26
CA VAL A 23 10.69 13.76 7.34
C VAL A 23 11.05 15.22 7.13
N GLU A 24 12.14 15.68 7.75
CA GLU A 24 12.66 17.03 7.59
C GLU A 24 13.13 17.30 6.15
N ALA A 25 13.86 16.36 5.55
CA ALA A 25 14.34 16.49 4.17
C ALA A 25 13.20 16.54 3.14
N MET A 26 12.14 15.75 3.33
CA MET A 26 10.97 15.73 2.44
C MET A 26 10.05 16.94 2.66
N GLY A 27 9.94 17.39 3.91
CA GLY A 27 9.16 18.55 4.31
C GLY A 27 7.64 18.43 4.11
N PRO A 28 6.88 19.46 4.55
CA PRO A 28 5.42 19.45 4.57
C PRO A 28 4.77 19.50 3.18
N LYS A 29 5.54 19.86 2.14
CA LYS A 29 5.05 19.81 0.75
C LYS A 29 4.81 18.37 0.30
N VAL A 30 5.67 17.44 0.72
CA VAL A 30 5.60 16.02 0.36
C VAL A 30 4.83 15.24 1.42
N LEU A 31 5.13 15.47 2.70
CA LEU A 31 4.53 14.72 3.81
C LEU A 31 3.43 15.53 4.47
N ARG A 32 2.19 15.24 4.07
CA ARG A 32 0.99 15.83 4.67
C ARG A 32 -0.07 14.76 4.89
N PRO A 33 -0.94 14.90 5.89
CA PRO A 33 -2.05 13.98 6.11
C PRO A 33 -2.84 13.73 4.81
N GLY A 34 -3.21 12.48 4.56
CA GLY A 34 -3.95 12.06 3.36
C GLY A 34 -3.12 11.94 2.08
N ARG A 35 -1.81 12.23 2.10
CA ARG A 35 -0.94 12.03 0.94
C ARG A 35 -0.58 10.55 0.78
N LEU A 36 -0.85 9.99 -0.40
CA LEU A 36 -0.34 8.65 -0.74
C LEU A 36 1.15 8.69 -1.07
N LEU A 37 1.92 7.76 -0.50
CA LEU A 37 3.33 7.51 -0.79
C LEU A 37 3.47 6.17 -1.52
N LYS A 38 4.51 6.03 -2.37
CA LYS A 38 4.83 4.81 -3.11
C LYS A 38 6.09 4.19 -2.52
N PHE A 39 6.00 2.90 -2.21
CA PHE A 39 7.13 2.07 -1.80
C PHE A 39 7.27 0.90 -2.77
N VAL A 40 8.48 0.36 -2.89
CA VAL A 40 8.73 -0.93 -3.53
C VAL A 40 9.24 -1.90 -2.46
N VAL A 41 8.74 -3.12 -2.50
CA VAL A 41 9.22 -4.22 -1.66
C VAL A 41 10.50 -4.74 -2.31
N GLN A 42 11.63 -4.64 -1.61
CA GLN A 42 12.90 -5.15 -2.15
C GLN A 42 13.03 -6.67 -1.97
N GLU A 43 12.55 -7.21 -0.85
CA GLU A 43 12.58 -8.65 -0.56
C GLU A 43 11.27 -9.13 0.06
N PRO A 44 10.70 -10.25 -0.42
CA PRO A 44 9.42 -10.77 0.07
C PRO A 44 9.52 -11.34 1.49
N CYS A 45 10.71 -11.72 1.95
CA CYS A 45 10.96 -12.28 3.27
C CYS A 45 11.68 -11.23 4.12
N GLY A 46 10.97 -10.57 5.04
CA GLY A 46 11.52 -9.46 5.84
C GLY A 46 11.15 -8.05 5.34
N ALA A 47 10.51 -7.97 4.18
CA ALA A 47 9.77 -6.82 3.64
C ALA A 47 10.37 -5.44 3.93
N ASP A 48 11.60 -5.20 3.47
CA ASP A 48 12.13 -3.84 3.43
C ASP A 48 11.38 -3.01 2.38
N LEU A 49 10.91 -1.83 2.80
CA LEU A 49 10.11 -0.92 2.00
C LEU A 49 10.96 0.27 1.57
N LYS A 50 11.39 0.28 0.31
CA LYS A 50 12.10 1.43 -0.24
C LYS A 50 11.12 2.47 -0.76
N TYR A 51 11.19 3.70 -0.22
CA TYR A 51 10.42 4.82 -0.75
C TYR A 51 10.86 5.16 -2.18
N VAL A 52 9.87 5.32 -3.08
CA VAL A 52 10.10 5.64 -4.50
C VAL A 52 9.56 7.01 -4.89
N GLY A 53 8.58 7.54 -4.17
CA GLY A 53 8.02 8.85 -4.46
C GLY A 53 6.55 9.00 -4.07
N PRO A 54 5.88 10.08 -4.51
CA PRO A 54 4.45 10.25 -4.34
C PRO A 54 3.67 9.09 -4.99
N GLY A 55 2.76 8.50 -4.24
CA GLY A 55 1.82 7.50 -4.75
C GLY A 55 0.84 8.11 -5.73
N ASN A 56 0.31 7.27 -6.63
CA ASN A 56 -0.73 7.69 -7.55
C ASN A 56 -1.97 8.13 -6.77
N GLN A 57 -2.24 9.44 -6.75
CA GLN A 57 -3.38 10.03 -6.04
C GLN A 57 -4.69 9.74 -6.77
N ARG A 58 -4.62 9.38 -8.06
CA ARG A 58 -5.75 8.83 -8.81
C ARG A 58 -5.92 7.36 -8.45
N ARG A 59 -6.28 7.06 -7.20
CA ARG A 59 -7.12 5.88 -7.00
C ARG A 59 -8.45 6.27 -7.61
N GLY A 60 -8.71 5.78 -8.83
CA GLY A 60 -10.09 5.52 -9.20
C GLY A 60 -10.63 4.70 -8.03
N ARG A 61 -11.54 5.29 -7.25
CA ARG A 61 -12.21 4.55 -6.18
C ARG A 61 -12.77 3.35 -6.92
N ALA A 62 -12.29 2.14 -6.64
CA ALA A 62 -12.99 0.95 -7.09
C ALA A 62 -14.40 1.17 -6.56
N ASP A 63 -15.32 1.38 -7.49
CA ASP A 63 -16.69 1.70 -7.15
C ASP A 63 -17.23 0.54 -6.31
N ALA A 64 -18.27 0.78 -5.51
CA ALA A 64 -18.74 -0.24 -4.57
C ALA A 64 -19.01 -1.58 -5.27
N PHE A 65 -19.41 -1.55 -6.55
CA PHE A 65 -19.63 -2.74 -7.37
C PHE A 65 -18.34 -3.53 -7.59
N SER A 66 -17.27 -2.86 -8.05
CA SER A 66 -15.96 -3.51 -8.26
C SER A 66 -15.45 -4.19 -6.99
N LYS A 67 -15.68 -3.57 -5.83
CA LYS A 67 -15.30 -4.15 -4.52
C LYS A 67 -16.14 -5.37 -4.15
N ILE A 68 -17.48 -5.26 -4.29
CA ILE A 68 -18.41 -6.37 -4.00
C ILE A 68 -18.12 -7.55 -4.92
N LEU A 69 -17.93 -7.29 -6.22
CA LEU A 69 -17.64 -8.32 -7.22
C LEU A 69 -16.32 -9.01 -6.92
N PHE A 70 -15.25 -8.25 -6.64
CA PHE A 70 -13.96 -8.83 -6.26
C PHE A 70 -14.09 -9.72 -5.02
N GLN A 71 -14.77 -9.25 -3.98
CA GLN A 71 -14.96 -10.02 -2.76
C GLN A 71 -15.84 -11.28 -2.97
N TYR A 72 -16.85 -11.20 -3.83
CA TYR A 72 -17.68 -12.35 -4.19
C TYR A 72 -16.86 -13.41 -4.94
N LEU A 73 -16.07 -12.98 -5.94
CA LEU A 73 -15.22 -13.86 -6.72
C LEU A 73 -14.13 -14.49 -5.85
N ALA A 74 -13.49 -13.72 -4.97
CA ALA A 74 -12.48 -14.24 -4.05
C ALA A 74 -13.04 -15.34 -3.10
N ARG A 75 -14.32 -15.26 -2.71
CA ARG A 75 -14.96 -16.27 -1.85
C ARG A 75 -15.48 -17.48 -2.59
N THR A 76 -16.01 -17.30 -3.79
CA THR A 76 -16.66 -18.37 -4.57
C THR A 76 -15.69 -19.08 -5.51
N LYS A 77 -14.61 -18.41 -5.88
CA LYS A 77 -13.54 -18.92 -6.73
C LYS A 77 -12.18 -18.47 -6.19
N PRO A 78 -11.75 -19.01 -5.03
CA PRO A 78 -10.45 -18.67 -4.47
C PRO A 78 -9.37 -19.02 -5.49
N THR A 79 -8.61 -18.00 -5.90
CA THR A 79 -7.52 -18.16 -6.87
C THR A 79 -6.33 -18.80 -6.19
N SER A 80 -5.81 -19.88 -6.77
CA SER A 80 -4.63 -20.55 -6.22
C SER A 80 -3.34 -19.81 -6.61
N ILE A 81 -2.25 -20.06 -5.88
CA ILE A 81 -0.95 -19.48 -6.20
C ILE A 81 -0.48 -19.96 -7.59
N GLU A 82 -0.76 -21.23 -7.92
CA GLU A 82 -0.43 -21.83 -9.21
C GLU A 82 -1.15 -21.13 -10.37
N GLU A 83 -2.43 -20.79 -10.19
CA GLU A 83 -3.20 -20.03 -11.18
C GLU A 83 -2.64 -18.62 -11.39
N LEU A 84 -2.18 -17.97 -10.31
CA LEU A 84 -1.56 -16.65 -10.40
C LEU A 84 -0.21 -16.71 -11.12
N ILE A 85 0.60 -17.74 -10.85
CA ILE A 85 1.87 -17.97 -11.55
C ILE A 85 1.63 -18.23 -13.04
N ALA A 86 0.61 -19.03 -13.38
CA ALA A 86 0.26 -19.33 -14.77
C ALA A 86 -0.24 -18.09 -15.54
N ALA A 87 -0.93 -17.17 -14.86
CA ALA A 87 -1.44 -15.93 -15.44
C ALA A 87 -0.41 -14.79 -15.51
N ALA A 88 0.70 -14.90 -14.79
CA ALA A 88 1.75 -13.89 -14.80
C ALA A 88 2.43 -13.82 -16.19
N PRO A 89 2.81 -12.62 -16.68
CA PRO A 89 3.59 -12.49 -17.90
C PRO A 89 4.88 -13.29 -17.75
N GLN A 90 5.09 -14.27 -18.63
CA GLN A 90 6.34 -15.00 -18.70
C GLN A 90 7.44 -14.05 -19.26
N PRO A 91 8.69 -14.18 -18.79
CA PRO A 91 9.79 -13.31 -19.19
C PRO A 91 10.07 -13.32 -20.71
#